data_AF-A0AAD6NR65-F1
#
_entry.id   AF-A0AAD6NR65-F1
#
_cell.length_a   1.000
_cell.length_b   1.000
_cell.length_c   1.000
_cell.angle_alpha   90.00
_cell.angle_beta   90.00
_cell.angle_gamma   90.00
#
_symmetry.space_group_name_H-M   'P 1'
#
loop_
_entity.id
_entity.type
_entity.pdbx_description
1 polymer ?
#
loop_
_entity_poly.entity_id
_entity_poly.type
_entity_poly.pdbx_seq_one_letter_code
_entity_poly.pdbx_strand_id
1 'polypeptide(L)'
;MALRRKPDVLINLLPVISENPKYQGQDKLPVIVWMIAQACQGDLVVGLYTWIRVLFPMLSGKSSSNPQSRDLILQLVERILSSPKARTILFNGAIKKGERLVPPSALELLMRLTFPVPSARVKATERFEAVYPTLKEVALAGSSGSKAMKQVTHQILNFAVKATGEGSSELSREASDIFIWCLTQNPDSYKQWDMFYLDNLEASVTVLRKLSGEWKDHLVKHSSPDPVRETLKSFRQK
;
A
#
# COMPACT_ATOMS: atom_id res chain seq x y z
N MET A 1 -23.60 -10.82 -18.94
CA MET A 1 -22.34 -11.56 -18.71
C MET A 1 -22.24 -11.94 -17.23
N ALA A 2 -21.83 -13.18 -16.90
CA ALA A 2 -21.90 -13.73 -15.54
C ALA A 2 -21.10 -12.91 -14.50
N LEU A 3 -19.88 -12.50 -14.82
CA LEU A 3 -19.02 -11.73 -13.90
C LEU A 3 -19.55 -10.33 -13.54
N ARG A 4 -20.37 -9.72 -14.42
CA ARG A 4 -21.05 -8.45 -14.08
C ARG A 4 -22.18 -8.63 -13.08
N ARG A 5 -22.85 -9.78 -13.14
CA ARG A 5 -24.03 -10.09 -12.31
C ARG A 5 -23.63 -10.71 -10.96
N LYS A 6 -22.50 -11.42 -10.93
CA LYS A 6 -21.95 -12.09 -9.74
C LYS A 6 -20.42 -11.95 -9.70
N PRO A 7 -19.89 -10.75 -9.39
CA PRO A 7 -18.45 -10.49 -9.37
C PRO A 7 -17.73 -11.34 -8.30
N ASP A 8 -18.38 -11.66 -7.18
CA ASP A 8 -17.79 -12.44 -6.07
C ASP A 8 -17.27 -13.83 -6.46
N VAL A 9 -17.79 -14.39 -7.55
CA VAL A 9 -17.29 -15.66 -8.11
C VAL A 9 -15.79 -15.56 -8.39
N LEU A 10 -15.31 -14.38 -8.80
CA LEU A 10 -13.90 -14.14 -9.09
C LEU A 10 -13.02 -14.24 -7.83
N ILE A 11 -13.53 -13.84 -6.66
CA ILE A 11 -12.82 -14.00 -5.38
C ILE A 11 -12.60 -15.48 -5.08
N ASN A 12 -13.58 -16.33 -5.36
CA ASN A 12 -13.49 -17.77 -5.10
C ASN A 12 -12.61 -18.50 -6.13
N LEU A 13 -12.48 -17.96 -7.34
CA LEU A 13 -11.61 -18.50 -8.38
C LEU A 13 -10.15 -18.04 -8.26
N LEU A 14 -9.89 -17.08 -7.38
CA LEU A 14 -8.57 -16.45 -7.26
C LEU A 14 -7.45 -17.46 -6.95
N PRO A 15 -7.60 -18.40 -6.00
CA PRO A 15 -6.59 -19.44 -5.75
C PRO A 15 -6.32 -20.31 -6.99
N VAL A 16 -7.37 -20.64 -7.74
CA VAL A 16 -7.26 -21.46 -8.96
C VAL A 16 -6.48 -20.71 -10.04
N ILE A 17 -6.73 -19.41 -10.22
CA ILE A 17 -6.01 -18.58 -11.19
C ILE A 17 -4.55 -18.40 -10.77
N SER A 18 -4.27 -18.24 -9.47
CA SER A 18 -2.90 -18.01 -8.99
C SER A 18 -2.05 -19.27 -8.94
N GLU A 19 -2.61 -20.43 -8.62
CA GLU A 19 -1.85 -21.66 -8.36
C GLU A 19 -1.76 -22.58 -9.58
N ASN A 20 -2.72 -22.52 -10.49
CA ASN A 20 -2.75 -23.43 -11.62
C ASN A 20 -1.93 -22.88 -12.80
N PRO A 21 -0.88 -23.57 -13.25
CA PRO A 21 -0.02 -23.11 -14.35
C PRO A 21 -0.77 -22.94 -15.67
N LYS A 22 -1.92 -23.60 -15.85
CA LYS A 22 -2.79 -23.43 -17.04
C LYS A 22 -3.30 -21.99 -17.23
N TYR A 23 -3.43 -21.24 -16.14
CA TYR A 23 -3.91 -19.85 -16.14
C TYR A 23 -2.77 -18.84 -15.97
N GLN A 24 -1.54 -19.33 -15.87
CA GLN A 24 -0.34 -18.50 -15.86
C GLN A 24 0.21 -18.37 -17.28
N GLY A 25 0.62 -17.17 -17.67
CA GLY A 25 1.18 -16.91 -19.00
C GLY A 25 0.84 -15.53 -19.53
N GLN A 26 1.67 -15.03 -20.43
CA GLN A 26 1.48 -13.72 -21.07
C GLN A 26 0.25 -13.73 -22.00
N ASP A 27 -0.02 -14.85 -22.67
CA ASP A 27 -1.18 -15.05 -23.54
C ASP A 27 -2.51 -15.03 -22.77
N LYS A 28 -2.48 -15.34 -21.47
CA LYS A 28 -3.66 -15.32 -20.59
C LYS A 28 -3.97 -13.92 -20.04
N LEU A 29 -2.99 -13.01 -20.05
CA LEU A 29 -3.13 -11.68 -19.46
C LEU A 29 -4.33 -10.89 -20.03
N PRO A 30 -4.56 -10.81 -21.35
CA PRO A 30 -5.72 -10.08 -21.88
C PRO A 30 -7.06 -10.63 -21.36
N VAL A 31 -7.16 -11.94 -21.17
CA VAL A 31 -8.35 -12.59 -20.62
C VAL A 31 -8.53 -12.25 -19.15
N ILE A 32 -7.45 -12.27 -18.36
CA ILE A 32 -7.49 -11.89 -16.94
C ILE A 32 -7.89 -10.42 -16.78
N VAL A 33 -7.27 -9.52 -17.55
CA VAL A 33 -7.60 -8.08 -17.57
C VAL A 33 -9.07 -7.89 -17.94
N TRP A 34 -9.55 -8.58 -18.97
CA TRP A 34 -10.95 -8.54 -19.35
C TRP A 34 -11.87 -9.04 -18.22
N MET A 35 -11.59 -10.20 -17.62
CA MET A 35 -12.41 -10.76 -16.53
C MET A 35 -12.56 -9.77 -15.37
N ILE A 36 -11.45 -9.14 -14.96
CA ILE A 36 -11.46 -8.13 -13.90
C ILE A 36 -12.25 -6.90 -14.35
N ALA A 37 -12.05 -6.41 -15.58
CA ALA A 37 -12.83 -5.29 -16.12
C ALA A 37 -14.34 -5.57 -16.13
N GLN A 38 -14.76 -6.82 -16.30
CA GLN A 38 -16.18 -7.22 -16.19
C GLN A 38 -16.66 -7.23 -14.74
N ALA A 39 -15.83 -7.71 -13.81
CA ALA A 39 -16.13 -7.66 -12.38
C ALA A 39 -16.29 -6.21 -11.90
N CYS A 40 -15.42 -5.29 -12.33
CA CYS A 40 -15.49 -3.86 -12.00
C CYS A 40 -16.82 -3.19 -12.37
N GLN A 41 -17.54 -3.70 -13.37
CA GLN A 41 -18.84 -3.15 -13.75
C GLN A 41 -19.96 -3.57 -12.80
N GLY A 42 -19.82 -4.71 -12.11
CA GLY A 42 -20.74 -5.15 -11.08
C GLY A 42 -20.33 -4.63 -9.69
N ASP A 43 -19.05 -4.77 -9.36
CA ASP A 43 -18.47 -4.37 -8.08
C ASP A 43 -17.02 -3.91 -8.26
N LEU A 44 -16.77 -2.62 -8.00
CA LEU A 44 -15.43 -2.01 -8.07
C LEU A 44 -14.48 -2.56 -7.02
N VAL A 45 -14.98 -2.95 -5.84
CA VAL A 45 -14.20 -3.47 -4.73
C VAL A 45 -13.64 -4.83 -5.09
N VAL A 46 -14.46 -5.73 -5.64
CA VAL A 46 -14.02 -7.03 -6.16
C VAL A 46 -13.03 -6.87 -7.31
N GLY A 47 -13.30 -5.91 -8.20
CA GLY A 47 -12.43 -5.58 -9.33
C GLY A 47 -11.02 -5.17 -8.88
N LEU A 48 -10.92 -4.17 -8.00
CA LEU A 48 -9.63 -3.72 -7.47
C LEU A 48 -8.95 -4.81 -6.64
N TYR A 49 -9.69 -5.55 -5.82
CA TYR A 49 -9.15 -6.66 -5.04
C TYR A 49 -8.47 -7.69 -5.92
N THR A 50 -9.14 -8.10 -7.00
CA THR A 50 -8.58 -9.07 -7.93
C THR A 50 -7.37 -8.51 -8.66
N TRP A 51 -7.42 -7.22 -9.07
CA TRP A 51 -6.26 -6.55 -9.68
C TRP A 51 -5.04 -6.56 -8.76
N ILE A 52 -5.21 -6.22 -7.47
CA ILE A 52 -4.14 -6.19 -6.47
C ILE A 52 -3.54 -7.59 -6.24
N ARG A 53 -4.35 -8.64 -6.25
CA ARG A 53 -3.90 -10.00 -5.96
C ARG A 53 -3.27 -10.71 -7.14
N VAL A 54 -3.77 -10.46 -8.36
CA VAL A 54 -3.39 -11.23 -9.56
C VAL A 54 -2.48 -10.43 -10.48
N LEU A 55 -2.86 -9.20 -10.81
CA LEU A 55 -2.16 -8.42 -11.83
C LEU A 55 -1.02 -7.59 -11.25
N PHE A 56 -1.23 -6.96 -10.11
CA PHE A 56 -0.25 -6.07 -9.50
C PHE A 56 1.10 -6.74 -9.19
N PRO A 57 1.17 -7.98 -8.66
CA PRO A 57 2.45 -8.67 -8.43
C PRO A 57 3.26 -8.94 -9.71
N MET A 58 2.60 -8.95 -10.88
CA MET A 58 3.29 -9.11 -12.16
C MET A 58 4.14 -7.88 -12.51
N LEU A 59 3.89 -6.72 -11.87
CA LEU A 59 4.64 -5.49 -12.09
C LEU A 59 5.98 -5.45 -11.34
N SER A 60 6.18 -6.32 -10.34
CA SER A 60 7.39 -6.35 -9.50
C SER A 60 8.37 -7.48 -9.82
N GLY A 61 8.00 -8.41 -10.71
CA GLY A 61 8.81 -9.58 -11.04
C GLY A 61 9.81 -9.36 -12.19
N LYS A 62 10.66 -10.37 -12.45
CA LYS A 62 11.53 -10.45 -13.64
C LYS A 62 10.73 -10.36 -14.97
N SER A 63 9.44 -10.66 -14.93
CA SER A 63 8.46 -10.55 -16.02
C SER A 63 7.95 -9.13 -16.26
N SER A 64 8.32 -8.15 -15.43
CA SER A 64 7.96 -6.74 -15.57
C SER A 64 8.57 -6.08 -16.81
N SER A 65 9.45 -6.77 -17.54
CA SER A 65 10.13 -6.27 -18.74
C SER A 65 9.22 -6.11 -19.95
N ASN A 66 8.03 -6.73 -19.99
CA ASN A 66 7.10 -6.56 -21.11
C ASN A 66 6.31 -5.23 -20.97
N PRO A 67 6.56 -4.22 -21.84
CA PRO A 67 5.90 -2.92 -21.74
C PRO A 67 4.39 -3.00 -22.03
N GLN A 68 3.96 -3.90 -22.92
CA GLN A 68 2.54 -4.06 -23.27
C GLN A 68 1.74 -4.62 -22.12
N SER A 69 2.28 -5.63 -21.44
CA SER A 69 1.64 -6.23 -20.26
C SER A 69 1.52 -5.23 -19.12
N ARG A 70 2.60 -4.46 -18.88
CA ARG A 70 2.60 -3.37 -17.90
C ARG A 70 1.53 -2.32 -18.24
N ASP A 71 1.44 -1.93 -19.51
CA ASP A 71 0.47 -0.96 -19.99
C ASP A 71 -0.98 -1.42 -19.76
N LEU A 72 -1.32 -2.66 -20.15
CA LEU A 72 -2.66 -3.23 -19.93
C LEU A 72 -3.05 -3.29 -18.45
N ILE A 73 -2.11 -3.67 -17.58
CA ILE A 73 -2.35 -3.75 -16.14
C ILE A 73 -2.62 -2.35 -15.56
N LEU A 74 -1.82 -1.35 -15.96
CA LEU A 74 -1.98 0.03 -15.49
C LEU A 74 -3.26 0.68 -16.03
N GLN A 75 -3.60 0.45 -17.31
CA GLN A 75 -4.83 0.98 -17.92
C GLN A 75 -6.08 0.52 -17.16
N LEU A 76 -6.07 -0.73 -16.68
CA LEU A 76 -7.20 -1.27 -15.93
C LEU A 76 -7.38 -0.55 -14.58
N VAL A 77 -6.31 -0.35 -13.79
CA VAL A 77 -6.44 0.34 -12.50
C VAL A 77 -6.77 1.81 -12.67
N GLU A 78 -6.20 2.48 -13.67
CA GLU A 78 -6.56 3.87 -14.00
C GLU A 78 -8.05 3.99 -14.32
N ARG A 79 -8.59 3.05 -15.11
CA ARG A 79 -10.02 2.99 -15.40
C ARG A 79 -10.87 2.76 -14.15
N ILE A 80 -10.43 1.88 -13.26
CA ILE A 80 -11.13 1.63 -11.98
C ILE A 80 -11.20 2.93 -11.17
N LEU A 81 -10.08 3.63 -11.04
CA LEU A 81 -9.96 4.85 -10.24
C LEU A 81 -10.60 6.09 -10.89
N SER A 82 -10.70 6.12 -12.23
CA SER A 82 -11.37 7.19 -12.98
C SER A 82 -12.89 7.20 -12.79
N SER A 83 -13.49 6.18 -12.16
CA SER A 83 -14.92 6.18 -11.87
C SER A 83 -15.27 7.27 -10.85
N PRO A 84 -16.32 8.11 -11.08
CA PRO A 84 -16.66 9.26 -10.23
C PRO A 84 -16.90 8.95 -8.74
N LYS A 85 -17.15 7.69 -8.39
CA LYS A 85 -17.37 7.23 -7.00
C LYS A 85 -16.32 6.23 -6.53
N ALA A 86 -15.26 6.00 -7.31
CA ALA A 86 -14.23 4.99 -7.02
C ALA A 86 -13.65 5.20 -5.61
N ARG A 87 -13.16 6.41 -5.32
CA ARG A 87 -12.54 6.73 -4.03
C ARG A 87 -13.45 6.38 -2.85
N THR A 88 -14.70 6.84 -2.88
CA THR A 88 -15.67 6.58 -1.79
C THR A 88 -16.05 5.12 -1.65
N ILE A 89 -16.20 4.40 -2.77
CA ILE A 89 -16.59 2.99 -2.77
C ILE A 89 -15.43 2.12 -2.27
N LEU A 90 -14.22 2.38 -2.77
CA LEU A 90 -13.03 1.58 -2.44
C LEU A 90 -12.56 1.84 -1.01
N PHE A 91 -12.65 3.08 -0.52
CA PHE A 91 -12.29 3.42 0.86
C PHE A 91 -13.16 2.68 1.89
N ASN A 92 -14.45 2.52 1.59
CA ASN A 92 -15.41 1.81 2.44
C ASN A 92 -15.58 0.34 2.05
N GLY A 93 -14.81 -0.14 1.08
CA GLY A 93 -14.96 -1.46 0.49
C GLY A 93 -14.53 -2.57 1.45
N ALA A 94 -15.37 -3.60 1.58
CA ALA A 94 -15.05 -4.81 2.33
C ALA A 94 -15.12 -6.03 1.41
N ILE A 95 -14.22 -7.00 1.62
CA ILE A 95 -14.15 -8.24 0.82
C ILE A 95 -14.61 -9.42 1.66
N LYS A 96 -13.75 -9.87 2.58
CA LYS A 96 -14.01 -10.96 3.52
C LYS A 96 -13.52 -10.51 4.90
N LYS A 97 -14.08 -11.09 5.95
CA LYS A 97 -13.68 -10.78 7.32
C LYS A 97 -12.17 -11.03 7.48
N GLY A 98 -11.43 -9.97 7.82
CA GLY A 98 -9.97 -10.02 8.00
C GLY A 98 -9.15 -9.78 6.73
N GLU A 99 -9.77 -9.69 5.55
CA GLU A 99 -9.07 -9.37 4.32
C GLU A 99 -9.11 -7.87 4.01
N ARG A 100 -7.96 -7.33 3.59
CA ARG A 100 -7.83 -5.95 3.12
C ARG A 100 -7.85 -5.88 1.61
N LEU A 101 -8.42 -4.79 1.10
CA LEU A 101 -8.41 -4.47 -0.32
C LEU A 101 -6.97 -4.28 -0.82
N VAL A 102 -6.21 -3.40 -0.15
CA VAL A 102 -4.76 -3.24 -0.36
C VAL A 102 -4.03 -3.77 0.88
N PRO A 103 -3.33 -4.93 0.81
CA PRO A 103 -2.52 -5.44 1.91
C PRO A 103 -1.20 -4.64 2.09
N PRO A 104 -0.55 -4.69 3.26
CA PRO A 104 0.70 -3.98 3.52
C PRO A 104 1.82 -4.26 2.51
N SER A 105 1.96 -5.50 2.04
CA SER A 105 2.94 -5.86 1.02
C SER A 105 2.68 -5.19 -0.34
N ALA A 106 1.41 -5.01 -0.70
CA ALA A 106 1.06 -4.28 -1.92
C ALA A 106 1.32 -2.78 -1.75
N LEU A 107 1.07 -2.21 -0.57
CA LEU A 107 1.39 -0.82 -0.27
C LEU A 107 2.90 -0.55 -0.36
N GLU A 108 3.73 -1.43 0.22
CA GLU A 108 5.19 -1.33 0.10
C GLU A 108 5.62 -1.32 -1.37
N LEU A 109 5.12 -2.27 -2.15
CA LEU A 109 5.45 -2.36 -3.56
C LEU A 109 4.98 -1.14 -4.36
N LEU A 110 3.76 -0.66 -4.11
CA LEU A 110 3.22 0.56 -4.73
C LEU A 110 4.12 1.76 -4.45
N MET A 111 4.53 1.93 -3.19
CA MET A 111 5.42 3.01 -2.77
C MET A 111 6.76 2.94 -3.51
N ARG A 112 7.39 1.75 -3.58
CA ARG A 112 8.67 1.55 -4.30
C ARG A 112 8.55 1.77 -5.81
N LEU A 113 7.44 1.38 -6.43
CA LEU A 113 7.19 1.61 -7.87
C LEU A 113 6.88 3.08 -8.19
N THR A 114 6.32 3.81 -7.23
CA THR A 114 5.98 5.23 -7.36
C THR A 114 7.20 6.13 -7.17
N PHE A 115 8.05 5.80 -6.21
CA PHE A 115 9.24 6.59 -5.87
C PHE A 115 10.54 5.79 -6.10
N PRO A 116 10.85 5.37 -7.34
CA PRO A 116 12.11 4.72 -7.64
C PRO A 116 13.25 5.74 -7.58
N VAL A 117 14.50 5.24 -7.56
CA VAL A 117 15.68 6.11 -7.72
C VAL A 117 15.59 6.89 -9.05
N PRO A 118 16.10 8.13 -9.13
CA PRO A 118 15.93 8.98 -10.33
C PRO A 118 16.36 8.31 -11.65
N SER A 119 17.42 7.51 -11.62
CA SER A 119 17.93 6.76 -12.79
C SER A 119 17.03 5.60 -13.24
N ALA A 120 16.13 5.13 -12.39
CA ALA A 120 15.19 4.04 -12.69
C ALA A 120 13.79 4.54 -13.04
N ARG A 121 13.56 5.87 -13.07
CA ARG A 121 12.29 6.46 -13.49
C ARG A 121 12.03 6.15 -14.96
N VAL A 122 10.81 5.71 -15.26
CA VAL A 122 10.34 5.37 -16.61
C VAL A 122 8.98 6.00 -16.83
N LYS A 123 8.46 6.01 -18.06
CA LYS A 123 7.12 6.55 -18.38
C LYS A 123 5.99 5.92 -17.53
N ALA A 124 6.16 4.68 -17.07
CA ALA A 124 5.19 4.03 -16.19
C ALA A 124 5.18 4.62 -14.76
N THR A 125 6.26 5.28 -14.32
CA THR A 125 6.36 5.90 -12.99
C THR A 125 5.29 6.98 -12.80
N GLU A 126 5.07 7.84 -13.79
CA GLU A 126 4.02 8.89 -13.76
C GLU A 126 2.62 8.30 -13.56
N ARG A 127 2.38 7.10 -14.10
CA ARG A 127 1.11 6.39 -13.96
C ARG A 127 0.93 5.83 -12.55
N PHE A 128 2.01 5.35 -11.94
CA PHE A 128 1.99 4.96 -10.52
C PHE A 128 1.74 6.18 -9.63
N GLU A 129 2.38 7.32 -9.89
CA GLU A 129 2.15 8.58 -9.16
C GLU A 129 0.69 9.03 -9.22
N ALA A 130 0.02 8.85 -10.35
CA ALA A 130 -1.41 9.18 -10.49
C ALA A 130 -2.34 8.28 -9.66
N VAL A 131 -2.07 6.97 -9.59
CA VAL A 131 -2.94 6.02 -8.88
C VAL A 131 -2.59 5.87 -7.39
N TYR A 132 -1.34 6.15 -7.03
CA TYR A 132 -0.79 5.91 -5.70
C TYR A 132 -1.57 6.58 -4.56
N PRO A 133 -1.97 7.87 -4.62
CA PRO A 133 -2.66 8.51 -3.51
C PRO A 133 -3.95 7.79 -3.10
N THR A 134 -4.75 7.37 -4.08
CA THR A 134 -6.01 6.66 -3.80
C THR A 134 -5.75 5.27 -3.24
N LEU A 135 -4.79 4.53 -3.81
CA LEU A 135 -4.45 3.19 -3.32
C LEU A 135 -3.82 3.21 -1.93
N LYS A 136 -3.02 4.25 -1.62
CA LYS A 136 -2.48 4.51 -0.28
C LYS A 136 -3.62 4.73 0.71
N GLU A 137 -4.57 5.61 0.41
CA GLU A 137 -5.72 5.85 1.27
C GLU A 137 -6.52 4.58 1.56
N VAL A 138 -6.76 3.75 0.53
CA VAL A 138 -7.44 2.46 0.68
C VAL A 138 -6.62 1.48 1.54
N ALA A 139 -5.30 1.48 1.42
CA ALA A 139 -4.43 0.62 2.24
C ALA A 139 -4.44 1.01 3.72
N LEU A 140 -4.45 2.31 3.99
CA LEU A 140 -4.42 2.91 5.32
C LEU A 140 -5.82 3.00 5.95
N ALA A 141 -6.89 2.70 5.21
CA ALA A 141 -8.26 2.71 5.72
C ALA A 141 -8.46 1.67 6.85
N GLY A 142 -9.29 2.01 7.83
CA GLY A 142 -9.66 1.13 8.94
C GLY A 142 -9.93 1.88 10.23
N SER A 143 -10.59 1.21 11.17
CA SER A 143 -10.85 1.76 12.50
C SER A 143 -9.58 1.75 13.36
N SER A 144 -9.13 2.94 13.77
CA SER A 144 -8.01 3.14 14.69
C SER A 144 -8.20 2.36 16.00
N GLY A 145 -7.10 1.84 16.57
CA GLY A 145 -7.11 1.07 17.82
C GLY A 145 -7.62 -0.39 17.74
N SER A 146 -8.26 -0.81 16.64
CA SER A 146 -8.72 -2.19 16.49
C SER A 146 -7.57 -3.21 16.44
N LYS A 147 -7.80 -4.45 16.89
CA LYS A 147 -6.77 -5.52 16.88
C LYS A 147 -6.19 -5.76 15.48
N ALA A 148 -7.05 -5.77 14.46
CA ALA A 148 -6.63 -5.92 13.07
C ALA A 148 -5.79 -4.72 12.59
N MET A 149 -6.15 -3.50 12.99
CA MET A 149 -5.40 -2.30 12.65
C MET A 149 -4.03 -2.28 13.33
N LYS A 150 -3.92 -2.73 14.59
CA LYS A 150 -2.63 -2.85 15.28
C LYS A 150 -1.66 -3.77 14.54
N GLN A 151 -2.13 -4.94 14.10
CA GLN A 151 -1.32 -5.89 13.33
C GLN A 151 -0.86 -5.30 12.00
N VAL A 152 -1.77 -4.61 11.29
CA VAL A 152 -1.46 -3.99 10.00
C VAL A 152 -0.47 -2.84 10.17
N THR A 153 -0.68 -2.00 11.17
CA THR A 153 0.22 -0.88 11.49
C THR A 153 1.63 -1.39 11.81
N HIS A 154 1.74 -2.51 12.54
CA HIS A 154 3.03 -3.17 12.79
C HIS A 154 3.71 -3.62 11.48
N GLN A 155 2.97 -4.25 10.57
CA GLN A 155 3.53 -4.68 9.27
C GLN A 155 3.96 -3.49 8.42
N ILE A 156 3.17 -2.41 8.42
CA ILE A 156 3.47 -1.20 7.67
C ILE A 156 4.72 -0.50 8.23
N LEU A 157 4.82 -0.38 9.55
CA LEU A 157 5.97 0.23 10.21
C LEU A 157 7.28 -0.48 9.85
N ASN A 158 7.27 -1.81 9.78
CA ASN A 158 8.46 -2.62 9.48
C ASN A 158 9.06 -2.34 8.10
N PHE A 159 8.26 -2.06 7.07
CA PHE A 159 8.81 -1.68 5.76
C PHE A 159 9.07 -0.18 5.68
N ALA A 160 8.25 0.64 6.33
CA ALA A 160 8.40 2.10 6.31
C ALA A 160 9.73 2.54 6.94
N VAL A 161 10.15 1.91 8.05
CA VAL A 161 11.47 2.20 8.64
C VAL A 161 12.62 1.93 7.67
N LYS A 162 12.59 0.78 6.98
CA LYS A 162 13.62 0.41 6.02
C LYS A 162 13.68 1.40 4.86
N ALA A 163 12.53 1.66 4.23
CA ALA A 163 12.42 2.58 3.11
C ALA A 163 12.81 4.02 3.47
N THR A 164 12.60 4.44 4.72
CA THR A 164 13.04 5.76 5.20
C THR A 164 14.56 5.88 5.21
N GLY A 165 15.28 4.79 5.52
CA GLY A 165 16.75 4.75 5.53
C GLY A 165 17.41 4.49 4.17
N GLU A 166 16.66 4.28 3.08
CA GLU A 166 17.19 3.90 1.77
C GLU A 166 17.74 5.08 0.92
N GLY A 167 17.88 6.27 1.50
CA GLY A 167 18.64 7.40 0.90
C GLY A 167 18.05 8.11 -0.32
N SER A 168 16.99 7.60 -0.95
CA SER A 168 16.28 8.34 -2.01
C SER A 168 15.31 9.35 -1.41
N SER A 169 15.43 10.63 -1.79
CA SER A 169 14.75 11.74 -1.09
C SER A 169 13.22 11.63 -1.13
N GLU A 170 12.63 11.18 -2.24
CA GLU A 170 11.17 11.08 -2.40
C GLU A 170 10.61 9.84 -1.68
N LEU A 171 11.23 8.67 -1.85
CA LEU A 171 10.83 7.44 -1.15
C LEU A 171 10.97 7.59 0.36
N SER A 172 12.10 8.14 0.82
CA SER A 172 12.36 8.37 2.24
C SER A 172 11.35 9.34 2.84
N ARG A 173 10.98 10.39 2.09
CA ARG A 173 9.93 11.33 2.49
C ARG A 173 8.58 10.63 2.65
N GLU A 174 8.11 9.91 1.64
CA GLU A 174 6.82 9.20 1.72
C GLU A 174 6.85 8.11 2.80
N ALA A 175 7.93 7.35 2.91
CA ALA A 175 8.09 6.33 3.94
C ALA A 175 8.06 6.95 5.35
N SER A 176 8.66 8.13 5.54
CA SER A 176 8.58 8.86 6.80
C SER A 176 7.16 9.33 7.12
N ASP A 177 6.36 9.72 6.13
CA ASP A 177 4.94 10.05 6.32
C ASP A 177 4.14 8.84 6.79
N ILE A 178 4.35 7.70 6.15
CA ILE A 178 3.71 6.43 6.53
C ILE A 178 4.16 5.98 7.92
N PHE A 179 5.45 6.12 8.23
CA PHE A 179 6.00 5.83 9.56
C PHE A 179 5.28 6.66 10.61
N ILE A 180 5.24 7.98 10.43
CA ILE A 180 4.61 8.88 11.38
C ILE A 180 3.12 8.59 11.50
N TRP A 181 2.44 8.29 10.39
CA TRP A 181 1.06 7.81 10.43
C TRP A 181 0.93 6.57 11.32
N CYS A 182 1.83 5.58 11.23
CA CYS A 182 1.79 4.41 12.13
C CYS A 182 1.88 4.80 13.61
N LEU A 183 2.75 5.75 13.96
CA LEU A 183 2.88 6.27 15.32
C LEU A 183 1.57 6.90 15.84
N THR A 184 0.82 7.58 14.96
CA THR A 184 -0.49 8.16 15.31
C THR A 184 -1.58 7.10 15.47
N GLN A 185 -1.50 5.99 14.72
CA GLN A 185 -2.55 4.97 14.71
C GLN A 185 -2.42 3.96 15.85
N ASN A 186 -1.21 3.68 16.33
CA ASN A 186 -0.99 2.67 17.35
C ASN A 186 0.12 3.10 18.34
N PRO A 187 -0.21 3.30 19.63
CA PRO A 187 0.80 3.59 20.65
C PRO A 187 1.90 2.53 20.76
N ASP A 188 1.59 1.26 20.45
CA ASP A 188 2.60 0.19 20.47
C ASP A 188 3.65 0.34 19.35
N SER A 189 3.42 1.20 18.34
CA SER A 189 4.40 1.54 17.31
C SER A 189 5.61 2.30 17.86
N TYR A 190 5.45 3.04 18.96
CA TYR A 190 6.57 3.66 19.66
C TYR A 190 7.51 2.64 20.32
N LYS A 191 6.95 1.55 20.86
CA LYS A 191 7.74 0.44 21.40
C LYS A 191 8.49 -0.30 20.30
N GLN A 192 7.84 -0.53 19.16
CA GLN A 192 8.49 -1.12 17.99
C GLN A 192 9.64 -0.23 17.52
N TRP A 193 9.41 1.08 17.41
CA TRP A 193 10.46 2.03 17.06
C TRP A 193 11.63 1.95 18.04
N ASP A 194 11.36 1.86 19.34
CA ASP A 194 12.40 1.68 20.35
C ASP A 194 13.23 0.41 20.18
N MET A 195 12.61 -0.69 19.76
CA MET A 195 13.31 -1.96 19.51
C MET A 195 14.25 -1.88 18.31
N PHE A 196 13.85 -1.26 17.20
CA PHE A 196 14.65 -1.22 15.97
C PHE A 196 15.44 0.10 15.79
N TYR A 197 15.41 1.01 16.76
CA TYR A 197 16.03 2.33 16.69
C TYR A 197 17.52 2.27 16.34
N LEU A 198 18.29 1.46 17.06
CA LEU A 198 19.74 1.33 16.86
C LEU A 198 20.09 0.74 15.50
N ASP A 199 19.25 -0.14 14.97
CA ASP A 199 19.45 -0.75 13.65
C ASP A 199 19.06 0.19 12.50
N ASN A 200 18.35 1.29 12.80
CA ASN A 200 17.76 2.19 11.80
C ASN A 200 17.95 3.67 12.19
N LEU A 201 19.18 4.05 12.55
CA LEU A 201 19.49 5.41 13.01
C LEU A 201 19.17 6.47 11.97
N GLU A 202 19.54 6.27 10.71
CA GLU A 202 19.28 7.24 9.63
C GLU A 202 17.78 7.47 9.41
N ALA A 203 17.01 6.40 9.40
CA ALA A 203 15.55 6.47 9.33
C ALA A 203 14.97 7.23 10.53
N SER A 204 15.48 6.92 11.74
CA SER A 204 15.03 7.55 12.98
C SER A 204 15.35 9.05 13.01
N VAL A 205 16.54 9.46 12.58
CA VAL A 205 16.94 10.88 12.47
C VAL A 205 16.01 11.61 11.50
N THR A 206 15.68 10.98 10.37
CA THR A 206 14.77 11.55 9.36
C THR A 206 13.37 11.77 9.93
N VAL A 207 12.81 10.76 10.61
CA VAL A 207 11.49 10.84 11.27
C VAL A 207 11.51 11.88 12.39
N LEU A 208 12.55 11.91 13.22
CA LEU A 208 12.68 12.89 14.32
C LEU A 208 12.76 14.33 13.80
N ARG A 209 13.53 14.57 12.74
CA ARG A 209 13.62 15.90 12.10
C ARG A 209 12.25 16.33 11.58
N LYS A 210 11.51 15.42 10.95
CA LYS A 210 10.16 15.71 10.45
C LYS A 210 9.17 16.00 11.58
N LEU A 211 9.14 15.15 12.60
CA LEU A 211 8.34 15.35 13.81
C LEU A 211 8.66 16.68 14.51
N SER A 212 9.93 17.10 14.54
CA SER A 212 10.31 18.39 15.12
C SER A 212 9.80 19.59 14.32
N GLY A 213 9.75 19.49 12.99
CA GLY A 213 9.22 20.54 12.12
C GLY A 213 7.70 20.64 12.17
N GLU A 214 7.02 19.49 12.27
CA GLU A 214 5.55 19.36 12.26
C GLU A 214 4.96 19.21 13.66
N TRP A 215 5.74 19.52 14.71
CA TRP A 215 5.42 19.20 16.10
C TRP A 215 4.04 19.74 16.55
N LYS A 216 3.68 20.95 16.09
CA LYS A 216 2.38 21.57 16.40
C LYS A 216 1.20 20.81 15.81
N ASP A 217 1.33 20.31 14.58
CA ASP A 217 0.27 19.55 13.90
C ASP A 217 0.16 18.13 14.44
N HIS A 218 1.28 17.55 14.89
CA HIS A 218 1.30 16.26 15.56
C HIS A 218 0.62 16.28 16.92
N LEU A 219 0.88 17.31 17.74
CA LEU A 219 0.24 17.45 19.05
C LEU A 219 -1.29 17.50 18.98
N VAL A 220 -1.86 18.05 17.90
CA VAL A 220 -3.32 18.08 17.69
C VAL A 220 -3.87 16.70 17.29
N LYS A 221 -3.09 15.89 16.58
CA LYS A 221 -3.48 14.53 16.14
C LYS A 221 -3.30 13.46 17.22
N HIS A 222 -2.42 13.70 18.20
CA HIS A 222 -2.20 12.79 19.33
C HIS A 222 -3.11 13.14 20.50
N SER A 223 -3.92 12.18 20.97
CA SER A 223 -4.72 12.34 22.19
C SER A 223 -3.87 12.47 23.47
N SER A 224 -2.58 12.09 23.44
CA SER A 224 -1.58 12.37 24.48
C SER A 224 -0.15 12.41 23.89
N PRO A 225 0.69 13.40 24.26
CA PRO A 225 2.10 13.49 23.85
C PRO A 225 3.05 12.58 24.64
N ASP A 226 2.56 11.81 25.60
CA ASP A 226 3.40 11.06 26.55
C ASP A 226 4.22 9.93 25.89
N PRO A 227 3.69 9.13 24.95
CA PRO A 227 4.46 8.07 24.29
C PRO A 227 5.69 8.59 23.53
N VAL A 228 5.56 9.74 22.86
CA VAL A 228 6.69 10.37 22.15
C VAL A 228 7.78 10.76 23.13
N ARG A 229 7.41 11.37 24.26
CA ARG A 229 8.37 11.81 25.28
C ARG A 229 9.11 10.64 25.90
N GLU A 230 8.42 9.54 26.17
CA GLU A 230 9.04 8.31 26.70
C GLU A 230 10.05 7.71 25.71
N THR A 231 9.66 7.58 24.43
CA THR A 231 10.56 7.10 23.38
C THR A 231 11.79 7.99 23.22
N LEU A 232 11.61 9.33 23.24
CA LEU A 232 12.74 10.27 23.17
C LEU A 232 13.67 10.16 24.38
N LYS A 233 13.14 9.88 25.58
CA LYS A 233 13.96 9.61 26.77
C LYS A 233 14.75 8.32 26.61
N SER A 234 14.12 7.25 26.13
CA SER A 234 14.79 5.98 25.83
C SER A 234 15.93 6.14 24.83
N PHE A 235 15.69 6.88 23.74
CA PHE A 235 16.73 7.17 22.73
C PHE A 235 17.93 7.91 23.28
N ARG A 236 17.76 8.78 24.27
CA ARG A 236 18.88 9.50 24.92
C ARG A 236 19.71 8.61 25.85
N GLN A 237 19.18 7.46 26.25
CA GLN A 237 19.85 6.50 27.13
C GLN A 237 20.59 5.39 26.37
N LYS A 238 20.43 5.34 25.04
CA LYS A 238 21.07 4.38 24.12
C LYS A 238 22.14 5.09 23.30
#